data_AF-A0A379G2N3-F1
#
_entry.id   AF-A0A379G2N3-F1
#
_cell.length_a   1.000
_cell.length_b   1.000
_cell.length_c   1.000
_cell.angle_alpha   90.00
_cell.angle_beta   90.00
_cell.angle_gamma   90.00
#
_symmetry.space_group_name_H-M   'P 1'
#
loop_
_entity.id
_entity.type
_entity.pdbx_description
1 polymer ?
#
loop_
_entity_poly.entity_id
_entity_poly.type
_entity_poly.pdbx_seq_one_letter_code
_entity_poly.pdbx_strand_id
1 'polypeptide(L)'
;MKPTSKRTQRDYSLAFKLAVVDQVEKGEFTYKQAQYHYGIQGRSTVLVWLRKHGRLDWSKDTPNALYKGAAMIQTSEQQTPEQRIKALEKELEEAQLKADFFEAVVKVMDRDFGVRLSKKRKAELLKKKRLKNSQ
;
A
#
# COMPACT_ATOMS: atom_id res chain seq x y z
N MET A 1 26.07 -2.44 44.11
CA MET A 1 25.08 -2.35 43.01
C MET A 1 25.07 -0.92 42.50
N LYS A 2 25.37 -0.67 41.23
CA LYS A 2 25.31 0.70 40.66
C LYS A 2 23.84 1.14 40.63
N PRO A 3 23.47 2.34 41.10
CA PRO A 3 22.08 2.78 41.06
C PRO A 3 21.64 2.88 39.59
N THR A 4 20.62 2.11 39.21
CA THR A 4 20.03 2.16 37.87
C THR A 4 19.12 3.37 37.79
N SER A 5 19.70 4.56 37.58
CA SER A 5 18.93 5.75 37.22
C SER A 5 18.20 5.46 35.90
N LYS A 6 16.87 5.43 35.92
CA LYS A 6 16.07 5.16 34.72
C LYS A 6 16.36 6.26 33.70
N ARG A 7 17.00 5.91 32.57
CA ARG A 7 17.13 6.84 31.45
C ARG A 7 15.76 7.04 30.81
N THR A 8 15.32 8.29 30.70
CA THR A 8 14.02 8.65 30.15
C THR A 8 14.13 8.76 28.63
N GLN A 9 13.00 8.71 27.93
CA GLN A 9 12.91 8.72 26.46
C GLN A 9 13.67 9.88 25.75
N ARG A 10 14.05 10.93 26.49
CA ARG A 10 14.82 12.09 26.03
C ARG A 10 16.34 11.89 25.96
N ASP A 11 16.89 10.78 26.47
CA ASP A 11 18.33 10.65 26.68
C ASP A 11 19.12 10.11 25.47
N TYR A 12 18.44 9.87 24.35
CA TYR A 12 19.08 9.42 23.11
C TYR A 12 18.83 10.44 22.00
N SER A 13 19.89 11.13 21.59
CA SER A 13 19.86 12.05 20.45
C SER A 13 19.49 11.29 19.17
N LEU A 14 18.86 11.98 18.21
CA LEU A 14 18.50 11.35 16.93
C LEU A 14 19.76 10.81 16.21
N ALA A 15 20.85 11.57 16.22
CA ALA A 15 22.13 11.15 15.63
C ALA A 15 22.64 9.84 16.24
N PHE A 16 22.56 9.69 17.56
CA PHE A 16 22.94 8.44 18.23
C PHE A 16 22.06 7.26 17.78
N LYS A 17 20.74 7.46 17.68
CA LYS A 17 19.82 6.40 17.22
C LYS A 17 20.15 5.96 15.80
N LEU A 18 20.43 6.90 14.91
CA LEU A 18 20.79 6.62 13.52
C LEU A 18 22.13 5.87 13.42
N ALA A 19 23.14 6.26 14.20
CA ALA A 19 24.43 5.58 14.23
C ALA A 19 24.31 4.12 14.71
N VAL A 20 23.53 3.88 15.78
CA VAL A 20 23.27 2.52 16.28
C VAL A 20 22.51 1.69 15.24
N VAL A 21 21.54 2.26 14.54
CA VAL A 21 20.78 1.58 13.48
C VAL A 21 21.68 1.23 12.29
N ASP A 22 22.47 2.18 11.79
CA ASP A 22 23.40 1.98 10.68
C ASP A 22 24.41 0.86 10.97
N GLN A 23 24.94 0.81 12.20
CA GLN A 23 25.87 -0.24 12.61
C GLN A 23 25.23 -1.63 12.67
N VAL A 24 23.98 -1.70 13.11
CA VAL A 24 23.23 -2.96 13.14
C VAL A 24 22.85 -3.42 11.73
N GLU A 25 22.51 -2.49 10.82
CA GLU A 25 22.19 -2.80 9.42
C GLU A 25 23.41 -3.24 8.62
N LYS A 26 24.59 -2.69 8.92
CA LYS A 26 25.87 -3.15 8.38
C LYS A 26 26.27 -4.56 8.86
N GLY A 27 25.58 -5.10 9.86
CA GLY A 27 25.87 -6.41 10.44
C GLY A 27 27.05 -6.43 11.41
N GLU A 28 27.59 -5.26 11.79
CA GLU A 28 28.69 -5.17 12.77
C GLU A 28 28.23 -5.59 14.17
N PHE A 29 26.96 -5.32 14.51
CA PHE A 29 26.33 -5.79 15.74
C PHE A 29 24.93 -6.33 15.48
N THR A 30 24.57 -7.40 16.19
CA THR A 30 23.17 -7.77 16.37
C THR A 30 22.49 -6.76 17.30
N TYR A 31 21.18 -6.54 17.17
CA TYR A 31 20.43 -5.62 18.06
C TYR A 31 20.66 -5.87 19.57
N LYS A 32 20.85 -7.14 19.99
CA LYS A 32 21.18 -7.52 21.37
C LYS A 32 22.60 -7.10 21.77
N GLN A 33 23.56 -7.26 20.86
CA GLN A 33 24.95 -6.87 21.08
C GLN A 33 25.07 -5.35 21.16
N ALA A 34 24.42 -4.63 20.24
CA ALA A 34 24.32 -3.18 20.27
C ALA A 34 23.70 -2.68 21.58
N GLN A 35 22.63 -3.34 22.06
CA GLN A 35 22.01 -2.99 23.35
C GLN A 35 23.01 -3.09 24.51
N TYR A 36 23.77 -4.18 24.60
CA TYR A 36 24.75 -4.38 25.67
C TYR A 36 25.94 -3.43 25.54
N HIS A 37 26.48 -3.29 24.34
CA HIS A 37 27.63 -2.44 24.03
C HIS A 37 27.36 -0.96 24.36
N TYR A 38 26.19 -0.47 23.98
CA TYR A 38 25.80 0.92 24.21
C TYR A 38 25.09 1.17 25.55
N GLY A 39 24.93 0.14 26.39
CA GLY A 39 24.29 0.25 27.70
C GLY A 39 22.81 0.68 27.62
N ILE A 40 22.09 0.26 26.58
CA ILE A 40 20.70 0.64 26.35
C ILE A 40 19.81 -0.14 27.31
N GLN A 41 19.11 0.59 28.18
CA GLN A 41 18.32 0.03 29.28
C GLN A 41 17.12 -0.81 28.80
N GLY A 42 16.51 -0.48 27.67
CA GLY A 42 15.32 -1.17 27.15
C GLY A 42 15.67 -2.30 26.18
N ARG A 43 15.20 -3.52 26.49
CA ARG A 43 15.40 -4.73 25.66
C ARG A 43 14.88 -4.59 24.23
N SER A 44 13.83 -3.80 24.04
CA SER A 44 13.21 -3.56 22.73
C SER A 44 13.57 -2.20 22.13
N THR A 45 14.35 -1.36 22.81
CA THR A 45 14.62 0.01 22.36
C THR A 45 15.34 0.04 21.01
N VAL A 46 16.37 -0.79 20.83
CA VAL A 46 17.10 -0.91 19.55
C VAL A 46 16.17 -1.42 18.44
N LEU A 47 15.31 -2.41 18.74
CA LEU A 47 14.31 -2.90 17.78
C LEU A 47 13.29 -1.83 17.38
N VAL A 48 12.90 -0.97 18.32
CA VAL A 48 12.02 0.17 18.02
C VAL A 48 12.72 1.20 17.13
N TRP A 49 14.02 1.44 17.31
CA TRP A 49 14.78 2.32 16.42
C TRP A 49 14.95 1.72 15.03
N LEU A 50 15.27 0.43 14.93
CA LEU A 50 15.34 -0.29 13.65
C LEU A 50 14.01 -0.22 12.88
N ARG A 51 12.87 -0.34 13.56
CA ARG A 51 11.55 -0.20 12.93
C ARG A 51 11.20 1.22 12.50
N LYS A 52 11.76 2.25 13.14
CA LYS A 52 11.46 3.66 12.86
C LYS A 52 12.44 4.33 11.91
N HIS A 53 13.69 3.88 11.93
CA HIS A 53 14.83 4.52 11.26
C HIS A 53 15.63 3.55 10.38
N GLY A 54 15.30 2.26 10.39
CA GLY A 54 15.94 1.30 9.51
C GLY A 54 15.44 1.42 8.08
N ARG A 55 16.27 0.97 7.14
CA ARG A 55 15.99 0.87 5.71
C ARG A 55 15.17 -0.37 5.36
N LEU A 56 15.14 -1.37 6.25
CA LEU A 56 14.36 -2.59 6.07
C LEU A 56 12.90 -2.33 6.46
N ASP A 57 11.96 -2.63 5.56
CA ASP A 57 10.53 -2.50 5.82
C ASP A 57 10.02 -3.63 6.74
N TRP A 58 10.22 -3.46 8.05
CA TRP A 58 9.73 -4.39 9.08
C TRP A 58 8.20 -4.45 9.20
N SER A 59 7.46 -3.61 8.47
CA SER A 59 6.00 -3.59 8.44
C SER A 59 5.40 -4.80 7.72
N LYS A 60 6.16 -5.45 6.82
CA LYS A 60 5.70 -6.61 6.03
C LYS A 60 5.68 -7.91 6.86
N ASP A 61 6.54 -8.03 7.88
CA ASP A 61 6.69 -9.25 8.71
C ASP A 61 5.98 -9.20 10.08
N THR A 62 5.43 -8.05 10.49
CA THR A 62 4.61 -7.96 11.71
C THR A 62 3.14 -8.12 11.40
N PRO A 63 2.42 -9.10 11.98
CA PRO A 63 0.96 -9.13 11.89
C PRO A 63 0.42 -7.82 12.45
N ASN A 64 -0.38 -7.14 11.63
CA ASN A 64 -0.92 -5.78 11.77
C ASN A 64 -1.64 -5.46 13.10
N ALA A 65 -1.74 -6.41 14.03
CA ALA A 65 -2.47 -6.31 15.28
C ALA A 65 -1.71 -5.57 16.41
N LEU A 66 -0.37 -5.49 16.37
CA LEU A 66 0.43 -5.01 17.52
C LEU A 66 0.77 -3.51 17.50
N TYR A 67 0.51 -2.79 16.41
CA TYR A 67 0.73 -1.34 16.32
C TYR A 67 -0.56 -0.60 15.98
N LYS A 68 -1.45 -0.44 16.98
CA LYS A 68 -2.68 0.37 16.92
C LYS A 68 -2.42 1.89 16.79
N GLY A 69 -1.28 2.30 16.24
CA GLY A 69 -0.87 3.70 16.12
C GLY A 69 -0.09 4.04 14.84
N ALA A 70 0.11 3.08 13.93
CA ALA A 70 0.81 3.31 12.66
C ALA A 70 -0.15 3.47 11.47
N ALA A 71 -1.40 3.90 11.70
CA ALA A 71 -2.40 4.11 10.65
C ALA A 71 -2.09 5.31 9.72
N MET A 72 -0.90 5.93 9.79
CA MET A 72 -0.54 7.09 8.99
C MET A 72 0.91 7.11 8.47
N ILE A 73 1.67 6.00 8.51
CA ILE A 73 2.97 5.95 7.82
C ILE A 73 2.76 5.28 6.46
N GLN A 74 2.19 6.11 5.59
CA GLN A 74 2.47 6.23 4.17
C GLN A 74 3.14 5.02 3.50
N THR A 75 2.29 4.11 3.04
CA THR A 75 2.14 3.79 1.61
C THR A 75 3.19 4.39 0.66
N SER A 76 4.40 3.84 0.66
CA SER A 76 5.43 4.07 -0.37
C SER A 76 5.24 3.21 -1.64
N GLU A 77 4.16 2.42 -1.70
CA GLU A 77 3.78 1.61 -2.88
C GLU A 77 2.38 1.96 -3.42
N GLN A 78 1.69 2.96 -2.85
CA GLN A 78 0.44 3.44 -3.44
C GLN A 78 0.77 4.52 -4.45
N GLN A 79 0.62 4.18 -5.74
CA GLN A 79 0.52 5.12 -6.84
C GLN A 79 -0.13 6.43 -6.36
N THR A 80 0.55 7.55 -6.60
CA THR A 80 0.01 8.88 -6.27
C THR A 80 -1.44 8.98 -6.71
N PRO A 81 -2.32 9.63 -5.92
CA PRO A 81 -3.75 9.72 -6.25
C PRO A 81 -3.97 10.25 -7.67
N GLU A 82 -3.10 11.13 -8.16
CA GLU A 82 -3.10 11.66 -9.52
C GLU A 82 -2.82 10.60 -10.60
N GLN A 83 -1.89 9.67 -10.37
CA GLN A 83 -1.63 8.56 -11.31
C GLN A 83 -2.83 7.61 -11.41
N ARG A 84 -3.55 7.39 -10.30
CA ARG A 84 -4.78 6.58 -10.31
C ARG A 84 -5.89 7.26 -11.09
N ILE A 85 -6.09 8.56 -10.88
CA ILE A 85 -7.10 9.34 -11.61
C ILE A 85 -6.81 9.27 -13.12
N LYS A 86 -5.57 9.54 -13.52
CA LYS A 86 -5.17 9.49 -14.94
C LYS A 86 -5.36 8.11 -15.59
N ALA A 87 -5.09 7.03 -14.85
CA ALA A 87 -5.31 5.68 -15.35
C ALA A 87 -6.80 5.36 -15.54
N LEU A 88 -7.63 5.77 -14.58
CA LEU A 88 -9.08 5.58 -14.62
C LEU A 88 -9.74 6.42 -15.73
N GLU A 89 -9.30 7.66 -15.95
CA GLU A 89 -9.77 8.51 -17.04
C GLU A 89 -9.50 7.87 -18.40
N LYS A 90 -8.29 7.34 -18.59
CA LYS A 90 -7.94 6.62 -19.82
C LYS A 90 -8.81 5.38 -20.05
N GLU A 91 -9.05 4.59 -19.00
CA GLU A 91 -9.92 3.40 -19.11
C GLU A 91 -11.36 3.78 -19.46
N LEU A 92 -11.84 4.92 -18.94
CA LEU A 92 -13.18 5.45 -19.23
C LEU A 92 -13.29 5.88 -20.70
N GLU A 93 -12.31 6.60 -21.22
CA GLU A 93 -12.24 7.00 -22.63
C GLU A 93 -12.22 5.78 -23.56
N GLU A 94 -11.40 4.77 -23.26
CA GLU A 94 -11.37 3.53 -24.05
C GLU A 94 -12.71 2.78 -24.03
N ALA A 95 -13.40 2.78 -22.88
CA ALA A 95 -14.71 2.14 -22.74
C ALA A 95 -15.80 2.90 -23.52
N GLN A 96 -15.77 4.23 -23.53
CA GLN A 96 -16.68 5.07 -24.30
C GLN A 96 -16.49 4.85 -25.81
N LEU A 97 -15.24 4.89 -26.29
CA LEU A 97 -14.94 4.68 -27.71
C LEU A 97 -15.38 3.28 -28.19
N LYS A 98 -15.19 2.24 -27.37
CA LYS A 98 -15.72 0.90 -27.64
C LYS A 98 -17.25 0.90 -27.72
N ALA A 99 -17.93 1.61 -26.81
CA ALA A 99 -19.39 1.68 -26.80
C ALA A 99 -19.94 2.37 -28.06
N ASP A 100 -19.35 3.50 -28.46
CA ASP A 100 -19.74 4.23 -29.67
C ASP A 100 -19.53 3.40 -30.94
N PHE A 101 -18.41 2.69 -31.00
CA PHE A 101 -18.14 1.73 -32.07
C PHE A 101 -19.21 0.63 -32.13
N PHE A 102 -19.55 0.01 -31.00
CA PHE A 102 -20.59 -1.01 -30.96
C PHE A 102 -21.96 -0.45 -31.35
N GLU A 103 -22.29 0.77 -30.94
CA GLU A 103 -23.53 1.42 -31.35
C GLU A 103 -23.58 1.63 -32.87
N ALA A 104 -22.48 2.09 -33.48
CA ALA A 104 -22.39 2.27 -34.92
C ALA A 104 -22.56 0.93 -35.66
N VAL A 105 -21.89 -0.13 -35.21
CA VAL A 105 -22.03 -1.48 -35.77
C VAL A 105 -23.47 -1.99 -35.68
N VAL A 106 -24.12 -1.84 -34.52
CA VAL A 106 -25.52 -2.24 -34.36
C VAL A 106 -26.43 -1.45 -35.29
N LYS A 107 -26.21 -0.14 -35.47
CA LYS A 107 -26.99 0.69 -36.40
C LYS A 107 -26.81 0.27 -37.87
N VAL A 108 -25.64 -0.24 -38.26
CA VAL A 108 -25.40 -0.78 -39.61
C VAL A 108 -26.09 -2.13 -39.75
N MET A 109 -25.99 -3.01 -38.75
CA MET A 109 -26.68 -4.31 -38.75
C MET A 109 -28.20 -4.18 -38.81
N ASP A 110 -28.77 -3.21 -38.09
CA ASP A 110 -30.21 -2.90 -38.14
C ASP A 110 -30.62 -2.38 -39.53
N ARG A 111 -29.76 -1.60 -40.21
CA ARG A 111 -30.02 -1.01 -41.53
C ARG A 111 -29.90 -2.01 -42.68
N ASP A 112 -28.78 -2.72 -42.74
CA ASP A 112 -28.40 -3.51 -43.92
C ASP A 112 -28.90 -4.96 -43.86
N PHE A 113 -29.07 -5.49 -42.64
CA PHE A 113 -29.44 -6.90 -42.43
C PHE A 113 -30.80 -7.07 -41.75
N GLY A 114 -31.47 -5.97 -41.35
CA GLY A 114 -32.80 -6.00 -40.72
C GLY A 114 -32.84 -6.74 -39.38
N VAL A 115 -31.69 -6.96 -38.73
CA VAL A 115 -31.57 -7.76 -37.50
C VAL A 115 -32.05 -6.95 -36.29
N ARG A 116 -33.37 -6.78 -36.16
CA ARG A 116 -33.96 -6.14 -34.97
C ARG A 116 -33.70 -6.97 -33.73
N LEU A 117 -32.79 -6.49 -32.88
CA LEU A 117 -32.64 -7.02 -31.53
C LEU A 117 -33.95 -6.80 -30.73
N SER A 118 -34.68 -7.89 -30.51
CA SER A 118 -35.89 -7.92 -29.68
C SER A 118 -35.65 -7.26 -28.32
N LYS A 119 -36.63 -6.47 -27.86
CA LYS A 119 -36.62 -5.80 -26.55
C LYS A 119 -36.34 -6.77 -25.39
N LYS A 120 -36.78 -8.04 -25.52
CA LYS A 120 -36.47 -9.11 -24.55
C LYS A 120 -34.98 -9.44 -24.48
N ARG A 121 -34.32 -9.59 -25.64
CA ARG A 121 -32.88 -9.91 -25.73
C ARG A 121 -32.01 -8.77 -25.19
N LYS A 122 -32.38 -7.51 -25.46
CA LYS A 122 -31.69 -6.33 -24.90
C LYS A 122 -31.75 -6.30 -23.36
N ALA A 123 -32.93 -6.58 -22.79
CA ALA A 123 -33.11 -6.60 -21.33
C ALA A 123 -32.29 -7.71 -20.64
N GLU A 124 -32.18 -8.88 -21.28
CA GLU A 124 -31.38 -10.01 -20.77
C GLU A 124 -29.87 -9.68 -20.78
N LEU A 125 -29.37 -9.08 -21.86
CA LEU A 125 -27.97 -8.65 -21.97
C LEU A 125 -27.61 -7.59 -20.92
N LEU A 126 -28.50 -6.63 -20.65
CA LEU A 126 -28.30 -5.60 -19.63
C LEU A 126 -28.23 -6.18 -18.22
N LYS A 127 -29.09 -7.17 -17.89
CA LYS A 127 -29.02 -7.88 -16.60
C LYS A 127 -27.70 -8.64 -16.45
N LYS A 128 -27.23 -9.29 -17.51
CA LYS A 128 -25.97 -10.06 -17.50
C LYS A 128 -24.74 -9.16 -17.34
N LYS A 129 -24.73 -7.96 -17.92
CA LYS A 129 -23.65 -6.97 -17.75
C LYS A 129 -23.55 -6.46 -16.31
N ARG A 130 -24.68 -6.16 -15.65
CA ARG A 130 -24.71 -5.70 -14.26
C ARG A 130 -24.14 -6.72 -13.27
N LEU A 131 -24.40 -8.01 -13.49
CA LEU A 131 -23.87 -9.08 -12.64
C LEU A 131 -22.34 -9.23 -12.75
N LYS A 132 -21.77 -8.99 -13.94
CA LYS A 132 -20.32 -9.08 -14.17
C LYS A 132 -19.52 -7.91 -13.59
N ASN A 133 -20.12 -6.72 -13.49
CA ASN A 133 -19.45 -5.54 -12.91
C ASN A 133 -19.57 -5.47 -11.38
N SER A 134 -20.30 -6.39 -10.76
CA SER A 134 -20.54 -6.43 -9.32
C SER A 134 -19.77 -7.55 -8.60
N GLN A 135 -18.98 -8.33 -9.34
CA GLN A 135 -17.98 -9.27 -8.83
C GLN A 135 -16.59 -8.66 -8.97
#